data_AF-A0A238ZD39-F1
#
_entry.id   AF-A0A238ZD39-F1
#
_cell.length_a   1.000
_cell.length_b   1.000
_cell.length_c   1.000
_cell.angle_alpha   90.00
_cell.angle_beta   90.00
_cell.angle_gamma   90.00
#
_symmetry.space_group_name_H-M   'P 1'
#
loop_
_entity.id
_entity.type
_entity.pdbx_description
1 polymer ?
#
loop_
_entity_poly.entity_id
_entity_poly.type
_entity_poly.pdbx_seq_one_letter_code
_entity_poly.pdbx_strand_id
1 'polypeptide(L)' 'MSSYKDQSFIKLALRFGIIFLVVVSIIKIVMSIFTNGGVSGMRDEYFSKDTWQQFAKIQLMISAIYGVFMAGYYKFIKK' A
#
# COMPACT_ATOMS: atom_id res chain seq x y z
N MET A 1 -17.25 -21.76 8.30
CA MET A 1 -16.46 -20.96 9.27
C MET A 1 -15.53 -20.06 8.47
N SER A 2 -15.57 -18.73 8.63
CA SER A 2 -14.80 -17.83 7.78
C SER A 2 -13.30 -18.00 8.01
N SER A 3 -12.54 -18.33 6.96
CA SER A 3 -11.08 -18.59 6.99
C SER A 3 -10.22 -17.44 7.58
N TYR A 4 -10.83 -16.30 7.89
CA TYR A 4 -10.21 -15.09 8.44
C TYR A 4 -10.36 -14.97 9.96
N LYS A 5 -11.30 -15.69 10.60
CA LYS A 5 -11.52 -15.62 12.06
C LYS A 5 -10.42 -16.30 12.85
N ASP A 6 -9.88 -17.41 12.33
CA ASP A 6 -8.82 -18.19 13.00
C ASP A 6 -7.41 -17.67 12.73
N GLN A 7 -7.25 -16.69 11.82
CA GLN A 7 -5.93 -16.12 11.54
C GLN A 7 -5.57 -15.00 12.53
N SER A 8 -4.27 -14.90 12.85
CA SER A 8 -3.77 -13.84 13.71
C SER A 8 -4.03 -12.47 13.05
N PHE A 9 -4.43 -11.50 13.86
CA PHE A 9 -4.77 -10.15 13.39
C PHE A 9 -3.61 -9.53 12.62
N ILE A 10 -2.39 -9.70 13.13
CA ILE A 10 -1.16 -9.20 12.51
C ILE A 10 -0.95 -9.82 11.13
N LYS A 11 -1.22 -11.13 10.96
CA LYS A 11 -1.08 -11.80 9.66
C LYS A 11 -2.08 -11.27 8.64
N LEU A 12 -3.33 -11.01 9.06
CA LEU A 12 -4.33 -10.35 8.21
C LEU A 12 -3.90 -8.93 7.84
N ALA A 13 -3.46 -8.14 8.81
CA ALA A 13 -3.08 -6.75 8.62
C ALA A 13 -1.90 -6.63 7.66
N LEU A 14 -0.89 -7.49 7.83
CA LEU A 14 0.27 -7.55 6.96
C LEU A 14 -0.11 -7.98 5.54
N ARG A 15 -1.01 -8.96 5.40
CA ARG A 15 -1.50 -9.42 4.09
C ARG A 15 -2.22 -8.30 3.33
N PHE A 16 -3.18 -7.64 3.98
CA PHE A 16 -3.92 -6.53 3.37
C PHE A 16 -3.02 -5.32 3.10
N GLY A 17 -2.13 -5.00 4.03
CA GLY A 17 -1.17 -3.90 3.88
C GLY A 17 -0.21 -4.13 2.72
N ILE A 18 0.36 -5.32 2.57
CA ILE A 18 1.28 -5.63 1.44
C ILE A 18 0.54 -5.58 0.11
N ILE A 19 -0.65 -6.17 0.02
CA ILE A 19 -1.44 -6.12 -1.23
C ILE A 19 -1.74 -4.68 -1.61
N PHE A 20 -2.18 -3.87 -0.65
CA PHE A 20 -2.47 -2.46 -0.87
C PHE A 20 -1.22 -1.68 -1.28
N LEU A 21 -0.09 -1.93 -0.61
CA LEU A 21 1.20 -1.31 -0.92
C LEU A 21 1.57 -1.53 -2.38
N VAL A 22 1.56 -2.78 -2.83
CA VAL A 22 1.92 -3.16 -4.20
C VAL A 22 0.98 -2.52 -5.21
N VAL A 23 -0.33 -2.66 -5.01
CA VAL A 23 -1.34 -2.15 -5.95
C VAL A 23 -1.26 -0.64 -6.08
N VAL A 24 -1.23 0.09 -4.97
CA VAL A 24 -1.18 1.56 -4.99
C VAL A 24 0.15 2.08 -5.52
N SER A 25 1.26 1.40 -5.23
CA SER A 25 2.56 1.74 -5.81
C SER A 25 2.56 1.61 -7.33
N ILE A 26 2.02 0.52 -7.87
CA ILE A 26 1.89 0.32 -9.32
C ILE A 26 1.01 1.42 -9.93
N ILE A 27 -0.15 1.68 -9.33
CA ILE A 27 -1.07 2.72 -9.82
C ILE A 27 -0.38 4.09 -9.86
N LYS A 28 0.33 4.49 -8.80
CA LYS A 28 1.06 5.76 -8.76
C LYS A 28 2.16 5.85 -9.81
N ILE A 29 2.94 4.78 -9.97
CA ILE A 29 3.99 4.71 -10.99
C ILE A 29 3.38 4.88 -12.39
N VAL A 30 2.33 4.13 -12.70
CA VAL A 30 1.64 4.19 -13.99
C VAL A 30 1.05 5.59 -14.23
N MET A 31 0.34 6.15 -13.25
CA MET A 31 -0.20 7.51 -13.35
C MET A 31 0.90 8.54 -13.62
N SER A 32 1.98 8.49 -12.85
CA SER A 32 3.11 9.43 -13.00
C SER A 32 3.80 9.33 -14.36
N ILE A 33 3.90 8.13 -14.94
CA ILE A 33 4.39 7.95 -16.31
C ILE A 33 3.48 8.68 -17.33
N PHE A 34 2.16 8.59 -17.16
CA PHE A 34 1.21 9.26 -18.05
C PHE A 34 1.16 10.78 -17.86
N THR A 35 1.28 11.28 -16.64
CA THR A 35 1.20 12.73 -16.35
C THR A 35 2.51 13.48 -16.54
N ASN A 36 3.67 12.85 -16.31
CA ASN A 36 4.97 13.55 -16.26
C ASN A 36 5.88 13.27 -17.46
N GLY A 37 5.30 12.89 -18.60
CA GLY A 37 6.06 12.73 -19.85
C GLY A 37 6.94 11.48 -19.90
N GLY A 38 6.49 10.38 -19.29
CA GLY A 38 7.13 9.06 -19.39
C GLY A 38 7.95 8.65 -18.18
N VAL A 39 8.86 7.70 -18.39
CA VAL A 39 9.65 7.06 -17.32
C VAL A 39 10.59 8.05 -16.62
N SER A 40 11.09 9.07 -17.33
CA SER A 40 11.95 10.10 -16.75
C SER A 40 11.22 10.94 -15.70
N GLY A 41 9.99 11.38 -15.98
CA GLY A 41 9.18 12.15 -15.03
C GLY A 41 8.82 11.36 -13.78
N MET A 42 8.49 10.08 -13.93
CA MET A 42 8.28 9.17 -12.79
C MET A 42 9.54 9.04 -11.91
N ARG A 43 10.72 8.95 -12.54
CA ARG A 43 11.99 8.85 -11.81
C ARG A 43 12.24 10.11 -10.98
N ASP A 44 12.04 11.28 -11.56
CA ASP A 44 12.29 12.54 -10.86
C ASP A 44 11.27 12.77 -9.73
N GLU A 45 10.00 12.38 -9.94
CA GLU A 45 8.95 12.54 -8.93
C GLU A 45 9.13 11.58 -7.74
N TYR A 46 9.36 10.28 -7.99
CA TYR A 46 9.32 9.26 -6.94
C TYR A 46 10.63 8.53 -6.65
N PHE A 47 11.63 8.62 -7.52
CA PHE A 47 12.87 7.85 -7.40
C PHE A 47 14.13 8.74 -7.43
N SER A 48 13.98 10.05 -7.24
CA SER A 48 15.09 10.96 -7.02
C SER A 48 15.70 10.71 -5.64
N LYS A 49 16.94 11.16 -5.43
CA LYS A 49 17.64 10.99 -4.14
C LYS A 49 16.88 11.62 -2.97
N ASP A 50 16.14 12.68 -3.23
CA ASP A 50 15.45 13.47 -2.21
C ASP A 50 14.01 12.97 -2.00
N THR A 51 13.37 12.42 -3.03
CA THR A 51 11.93 12.06 -2.97
C THR A 51 11.66 10.58 -2.70
N TRP A 52 12.59 9.68 -3.02
CA TRP A 52 12.34 8.22 -2.90
C TRP A 52 12.02 7.80 -1.46
N GLN A 53 12.72 8.38 -0.49
CA GLN A 53 12.55 8.02 0.91
C GLN A 53 11.21 8.52 1.45
N GLN A 54 10.79 9.72 1.03
CA GLN A 54 9.48 10.28 1.36
C GLN A 54 8.35 9.47 0.74
N PHE A 55 8.49 9.08 -0.53
CA PHE A 55 7.55 8.20 -1.22
C PHE A 55 7.39 6.87 -0.47
N ALA A 56 8.50 6.20 -0.15
CA ALA A 56 8.48 4.93 0.57
C ALA A 56 7.85 5.07 1.96
N LYS A 57 8.20 6.12 2.71
CA LYS A 57 7.66 6.36 4.06
C LYS A 57 6.15 6.58 4.05
N ILE A 58 5.65 7.45 3.15
CA ILE A 58 4.21 7.72 3.02
C ILE A 58 3.48 6.46 2.59
N GLN A 59 4.03 5.75 1.60
CA GLN A 59 3.42 4.53 1.07
C GLN A 59 3.32 3.44 2.14
N LEU A 60 4.39 3.21 2.90
CA LEU A 60 4.42 2.25 4.01
C LEU A 60 3.41 2.62 5.10
N MET A 61 3.35 3.91 5.48
CA MET A 61 2.44 4.39 6.51
C MET A 61 0.97 4.20 6.11
N ILE A 62 0.58 4.63 4.91
CA ILE A 62 -0.80 4.47 4.43
C ILE A 62 -1.16 2.99 4.29
N SER A 63 -0.23 2.17 3.79
CA SER A 63 -0.46 0.73 3.63
C SER A 63 -0.60 0.01 4.96
N ALA A 64 0.18 0.40 5.98
CA ALA A 64 0.06 -0.14 7.33
C ALA A 64 -1.29 0.23 7.95
N ILE A 65 -1.71 1.50 7.83
CA ILE A 65 -3.01 1.97 8.30
C ILE A 65 -4.12 1.16 7.61
N TYR A 66 -4.10 1.08 6.28
CA TYR A 66 -5.10 0.33 5.51
C TYR A 66 -5.16 -1.15 5.92
N GLY A 67 -4.00 -1.79 6.08
CA GLY A 67 -3.89 -3.17 6.53
C GLY A 67 -4.54 -3.40 7.89
N VAL A 68 -4.26 -2.53 8.87
CA VAL A 68 -4.85 -2.58 10.22
C VAL A 68 -6.35 -2.36 10.16
N PHE A 69 -6.83 -1.38 9.40
CA PHE A 69 -8.26 -1.11 9.23
C PHE A 69 -8.99 -2.31 8.62
N MET A 70 -8.45 -2.89 7.54
CA MET A 70 -9.05 -4.06 6.91
C MET A 70 -9.01 -5.29 7.82
N ALA A 71 -7.90 -5.53 8.52
CA ALA A 71 -7.83 -6.60 9.51
C ALA A 71 -8.87 -6.42 10.62
N GLY A 72 -9.07 -5.18 11.08
CA GLY A 72 -10.10 -4.84 12.06
C GLY A 72 -11.51 -5.10 11.54
N TYR A 73 -11.81 -4.65 10.32
CA TYR A 73 -13.09 -4.87 9.66
C TYR A 73 -13.40 -6.36 9.52
N TYR A 74 -12.47 -7.16 8.99
CA TYR A 74 -12.68 -8.59 8.76
C TYR A 74 -12.74 -9.41 10.06
N LYS A 75 -12.11 -8.95 11.14
CA LYS A 75 -12.08 -9.69 12.40
C LYS A 75 -13.21 -9.30 13.36
N PHE A 76 -13.56 -8.02 13.42
CA PHE A 76 -14.50 -7.50 14.44
C PHE A 76 -15.88 -7.13 13.88
N ILE A 77 -15.97 -6.71 12.60
CA ILE A 77 -17.20 -6.18 12.03
C ILE A 77 -17.87 -7.20 11.11
N LYS A 78 -17.09 -7.81 10.21
CA LYS A 78 -17.59 -8.83 9.29
C LYS A 78 -17.73 -10.17 10.01
N LYS A 79 -18.96 -10.53 10.38
CA LYS A 79 -19.30 -11.80 11.05
C LYS A 79 -19.17 -13.01 10.13
#